data_AF-A0A1F3SHE1-F1
#
_entry.id   AF-A0A1F3SHE1-F1
#
_cell.length_a   1.000
_cell.length_b   1.000
_cell.length_c   1.000
_cell.angle_alpha   90.00
_cell.angle_beta   90.00
_cell.angle_gamma   90.00
#
_symmetry.space_group_name_H-M   'P 1'
#
loop_
_entity.id
_entity.type
_entity.pdbx_description
1 polymer ?
#
loop_
_entity_poly.entity_id
_entity_poly.type
_entity_poly.pdbx_seq_one_letter_code
_entity_poly.pdbx_strand_id
1 'polypeptide(L)'
;MERELRRKFTPLERHAIWLVYGKLCNYCDSPLTFRETEIEHIVPFSLFATSPEKTKAIKKELGLSEDFDPNDYANLTLSCRKCNLKKSNIQLKKEGLLLLLGIAEKNKNRIIKQIETLKKQDVKVANQFKLARAFSSGSLNEQDVSEIILKHKNIEGVFNLSSPISIFGNMDLRELSKERIEEYQDSTSILPDWLSEGLELDDSFGNKKIVRTLREYKIACSAGYYPMSNAATKTAYAVFELPMQVLKHLENSTYADTSYIDNPRLGLPDINLLPASLLCSFEDYESEKRNTMAESLSPTTIGDLIENGEAIISRLGSALISIHWRNYSTFMLELMRADFNNDGVQELLIHWGGGPLDGTLSTGNVIVLCKKDESSKFTMMKESDVHE
;
A
#
# COMPACT_ATOMS: atom_id res chain seq x y z
N MET A 1 -38.85 -36.45 1.52
CA MET A 1 -39.44 -35.17 1.94
C MET A 1 -38.68 -34.47 3.07
N GLU A 2 -38.78 -34.82 4.37
CA GLU A 2 -38.09 -34.04 5.44
C GLU A 2 -36.56 -33.97 5.30
N ARG A 3 -35.91 -35.03 4.79
CA ARG A 3 -34.45 -35.08 4.59
C ARG A 3 -33.94 -34.21 3.43
N GLU A 4 -34.81 -33.83 2.49
CA GLU A 4 -34.42 -33.08 1.28
C GLU A 4 -34.39 -31.56 1.52
N LEU A 5 -35.16 -31.06 2.49
CA LEU A 5 -35.19 -29.64 2.88
C LEU A 5 -34.08 -29.25 3.87
N ARG A 6 -33.34 -30.23 4.39
CA ARG A 6 -32.20 -30.00 5.29
C ARG A 6 -30.97 -29.61 4.47
N ARG A 7 -30.37 -28.46 4.80
CA ARG A 7 -29.16 -27.96 4.13
C ARG A 7 -28.00 -28.95 4.24
N LYS A 8 -27.33 -29.18 3.10
CA LYS A 8 -26.04 -29.89 3.05
C LYS A 8 -24.91 -28.87 3.17
N PHE A 9 -23.94 -29.14 4.04
CA PHE A 9 -22.77 -28.29 4.22
C PHE A 9 -21.60 -28.81 3.38
N THR A 10 -20.98 -27.92 2.63
CA THR A 10 -19.72 -28.18 1.92
C THR A 10 -18.58 -28.45 2.90
N PRO A 11 -17.50 -29.15 2.49
CA PRO A 11 -16.33 -29.34 3.34
C PRO A 11 -15.74 -28.03 3.89
N LEU A 12 -15.75 -26.96 3.08
CA LEU A 12 -15.28 -25.63 3.49
C LEU A 12 -16.16 -25.01 4.57
N GLU A 13 -17.49 -25.07 4.43
CA GLU A 13 -18.42 -24.60 5.46
C GLU A 13 -18.26 -25.40 6.75
N ARG A 14 -18.13 -26.73 6.65
CA ARG A 14 -17.84 -27.59 7.81
C ARG A 14 -16.55 -27.17 8.51
N HIS A 15 -15.52 -26.85 7.73
CA HIS A 15 -14.23 -26.41 8.27
C HIS A 15 -14.35 -25.07 8.98
N ALA A 16 -15.06 -24.11 8.38
CA ALA A 16 -15.30 -22.80 9.00
C ALA A 16 -16.05 -22.94 10.34
N ILE A 17 -17.12 -23.74 10.38
CA ILE A 17 -17.91 -23.97 11.60
C ILE A 17 -17.02 -24.63 12.68
N TRP A 18 -16.24 -25.65 12.32
CA TRP A 18 -15.31 -26.31 13.25
C TRP A 18 -14.28 -25.35 13.86
N LEU A 19 -13.72 -24.44 13.05
CA LEU A 19 -12.78 -23.42 13.54
C LEU A 19 -13.45 -22.41 14.47
N VAL A 20 -14.63 -21.89 14.11
CA VAL A 20 -15.31 -20.86 14.92
C VAL A 20 -15.76 -21.39 16.28
N TYR A 21 -16.19 -22.65 16.33
CA TYR A 21 -16.55 -23.34 17.57
C TYR A 21 -15.33 -23.89 18.34
N GLY A 22 -14.11 -23.50 17.97
CA GLY A 22 -12.91 -23.82 18.73
C GLY A 22 -12.54 -25.30 18.73
N LYS A 23 -13.10 -26.10 17.79
CA LYS A 23 -12.81 -27.54 17.64
C LYS A 23 -13.26 -28.38 18.85
N LEU A 24 -14.25 -27.91 19.62
CA LEU A 24 -14.77 -28.59 20.81
C LEU A 24 -16.25 -28.96 20.62
N CYS A 25 -16.66 -30.09 21.19
CA CYS A 25 -18.08 -30.45 21.28
C CYS A 25 -18.80 -29.50 22.24
N ASN A 26 -19.82 -28.77 21.79
CA ASN A 26 -20.56 -27.80 22.63
C ASN A 26 -21.41 -28.43 23.76
N TYR A 27 -21.44 -29.76 23.87
CA TYR A 27 -22.19 -30.47 24.90
C TYR A 27 -21.31 -31.09 25.99
N CYS A 28 -20.05 -31.41 25.67
CA CYS A 28 -19.18 -32.14 26.60
C CYS A 28 -17.74 -31.63 26.59
N ASP A 29 -17.48 -30.54 25.86
CA ASP A 29 -16.20 -29.85 25.73
C ASP A 29 -15.02 -30.72 25.29
N SER A 30 -15.30 -31.93 24.79
CA SER A 30 -14.28 -32.83 24.29
C SER A 30 -13.73 -32.30 22.97
N PRO A 31 -12.41 -32.31 22.77
CA PRO A 31 -11.81 -31.98 21.49
C PRO A 31 -12.36 -32.86 20.36
N LEU A 32 -12.62 -32.25 19.22
CA LEU A 32 -13.10 -32.92 18.02
C LEU A 32 -12.10 -32.77 16.89
N THR A 33 -11.72 -33.90 16.31
CA THR A 33 -11.09 -33.87 14.99
C THR A 33 -12.13 -33.46 13.94
N PHE A 34 -11.66 -32.98 12.78
CA PHE A 34 -12.54 -32.62 11.68
C PHE A 34 -13.42 -33.80 11.22
N ARG A 35 -12.88 -35.03 11.30
CA ARG A 35 -13.59 -36.26 10.92
C ARG A 35 -14.72 -36.62 11.88
N GLU A 36 -14.55 -36.36 13.17
CA GLU A 36 -15.52 -36.70 14.23
C GLU A 36 -16.60 -35.64 14.44
N THR A 37 -16.42 -34.49 13.82
CA THR A 37 -17.31 -33.34 13.93
C THR A 37 -18.64 -33.57 13.22
N GLU A 38 -19.73 -33.46 13.96
CA GLU A 38 -21.08 -33.40 13.42
C GLU A 38 -21.65 -31.98 13.56
N ILE A 39 -22.19 -31.45 12.46
CA ILE A 39 -22.97 -30.20 12.49
C ILE A 39 -24.40 -30.57 12.86
N GLU A 40 -24.86 -29.94 13.93
CA GLU A 40 -26.13 -30.28 14.54
C GLU A 40 -27.05 -29.06 14.60
N HIS A 41 -28.34 -29.28 14.34
CA HIS A 41 -29.36 -28.27 14.56
C HIS A 41 -29.70 -28.20 16.06
N ILE A 42 -29.57 -27.03 16.67
CA ILE A 42 -29.90 -26.79 18.07
C ILE A 42 -31.38 -27.08 18.28
N VAL A 43 -32.24 -26.40 17.53
CA VAL A 43 -33.66 -26.72 17.42
C VAL A 43 -33.85 -27.70 16.26
N PRO A 44 -34.32 -28.94 16.51
CA PRO A 44 -34.45 -29.95 15.47
C PRO A 44 -35.29 -29.49 14.28
N PHE A 45 -34.79 -29.72 13.06
CA PHE A 45 -35.46 -29.35 11.82
C PHE A 45 -36.89 -29.92 11.70
N SER A 46 -37.12 -31.13 12.21
CA SER A 46 -38.43 -31.81 12.17
C SER A 46 -39.54 -31.04 12.91
N LEU A 47 -39.18 -30.18 13.87
CA LEU A 47 -40.14 -29.33 14.57
C LEU A 47 -40.72 -28.23 13.67
N PHE A 48 -40.00 -27.84 12.61
CA PHE A 48 -40.43 -26.82 11.66
C PHE A 48 -41.08 -27.38 10.39
N ALA A 49 -40.90 -28.68 10.13
CA ALA A 49 -41.31 -29.32 8.88
C ALA A 49 -42.76 -29.86 8.88
N THR A 50 -43.46 -29.80 10.03
CA THR A 50 -44.73 -30.54 10.23
C THR A 50 -46.00 -29.73 10.00
N SER A 51 -46.06 -28.43 10.32
CA SER A 51 -47.13 -27.51 9.89
C SER A 51 -46.77 -26.03 10.14
N PRO A 52 -47.32 -25.07 9.38
CA PRO A 52 -47.10 -23.63 9.61
C PRO A 52 -47.50 -23.17 11.02
N GLU A 53 -48.59 -23.72 11.55
CA GLU A 53 -49.11 -23.42 12.90
C GLU A 53 -48.14 -23.88 14.00
N LYS A 54 -47.57 -25.09 13.86
CA LYS A 54 -46.56 -25.60 14.79
C LYS A 54 -45.28 -24.78 14.73
N THR A 55 -44.83 -24.43 13.53
CA THR A 55 -43.67 -23.55 13.34
C THR A 55 -43.86 -22.20 14.02
N LYS A 56 -45.04 -21.59 13.88
CA LYS A 56 -45.38 -20.33 14.55
C LYS A 56 -45.41 -20.49 16.07
N ALA A 57 -45.99 -21.59 16.58
CA ALA A 57 -46.03 -21.87 18.00
C ALA A 57 -44.63 -22.03 18.60
N ILE A 58 -43.73 -22.78 17.95
CA ILE A 58 -42.34 -22.98 18.39
C ILE A 58 -41.54 -21.69 18.34
N LYS A 59 -41.68 -20.90 17.26
CA LYS A 59 -41.03 -19.58 17.15
C LYS A 59 -41.46 -18.68 18.30
N LYS A 60 -42.76 -18.62 18.60
CA LYS A 60 -43.30 -17.86 19.73
C LYS A 60 -42.81 -18.38 21.08
N GLU A 61 -42.79 -19.70 21.28
CA GLU A 61 -42.34 -20.30 22.53
C GLU A 61 -40.86 -20.00 22.82
N LEU A 62 -40.02 -20.09 21.80
CA LEU A 62 -38.57 -19.86 21.90
C LEU A 62 -38.15 -18.40 21.68
N GLY A 63 -39.09 -17.48 21.41
CA GLY A 63 -38.79 -16.08 21.16
C GLY A 63 -37.96 -15.84 19.89
N LEU A 64 -38.12 -16.69 18.87
CA LEU A 64 -37.43 -16.58 17.59
C LEU A 64 -38.13 -15.58 16.66
N SER A 65 -37.36 -14.97 15.76
CA SER A 65 -37.89 -14.08 14.70
C SER A 65 -38.88 -14.82 13.79
N GLU A 66 -39.87 -14.10 13.25
CA GLU A 66 -40.78 -14.61 12.22
C GLU A 66 -40.01 -15.07 10.98
N ASP A 67 -38.88 -14.43 10.65
CA ASP A 67 -38.00 -14.78 9.53
C ASP A 67 -36.93 -15.84 9.87
N PHE A 68 -37.01 -16.47 11.05
CA PHE A 68 -36.05 -17.50 11.44
C PHE A 68 -36.04 -18.67 10.45
N ASP A 69 -34.88 -18.92 9.84
CA ASP A 69 -34.58 -20.07 8.98
C ASP A 69 -33.92 -21.19 9.81
N PRO A 70 -34.55 -22.37 9.92
CA PRO A 70 -33.97 -23.52 10.61
C PRO A 70 -32.61 -23.98 10.09
N ASN A 71 -32.23 -23.66 8.84
CA ASN A 71 -30.94 -23.99 8.23
C ASN A 71 -29.88 -22.88 8.39
N ASP A 72 -30.22 -21.77 9.04
CA ASP A 72 -29.31 -20.66 9.29
C ASP A 72 -28.23 -21.05 10.32
N TYR A 73 -27.05 -20.43 10.23
CA TYR A 73 -25.95 -20.68 11.17
C TYR A 73 -26.32 -20.37 12.63
N ALA A 74 -27.29 -19.49 12.87
CA ALA A 74 -27.86 -19.21 14.19
C ALA A 74 -28.57 -20.40 14.84
N ASN A 75 -28.89 -21.45 14.09
CA ASN A 75 -29.48 -22.69 14.61
C ASN A 75 -28.49 -23.85 14.62
N LEU A 76 -27.20 -23.62 14.37
CA LEU A 76 -26.22 -24.69 14.21
C LEU A 76 -25.18 -24.69 15.31
N THR A 77 -24.83 -25.89 15.76
CA THR A 77 -23.82 -26.14 16.77
C THR A 77 -22.88 -27.26 16.32
N LEU A 78 -21.79 -27.43 17.06
CA LEU A 78 -20.81 -28.48 16.85
C LEU A 78 -20.99 -29.57 17.92
N SER A 79 -21.09 -30.83 17.51
CA SER A 79 -21.22 -31.94 18.45
C SER A 79 -20.39 -33.15 18.06
N CYS A 80 -20.07 -33.95 19.09
CA CYS A 80 -19.56 -35.29 18.90
C CYS A 80 -20.73 -36.24 18.61
N ARG A 81 -20.47 -37.30 17.86
CA ARG A 81 -21.47 -38.32 17.51
C ARG A 81 -22.23 -38.86 18.73
N LYS A 82 -21.54 -39.08 19.86
CA LYS A 82 -22.16 -39.57 21.10
C LYS A 82 -23.17 -38.57 21.68
N CYS A 83 -22.87 -37.28 21.69
CA CYS A 83 -23.77 -36.25 22.21
C CYS A 83 -24.94 -36.00 21.26
N ASN A 84 -24.71 -35.93 19.95
CA ASN A 84 -25.77 -35.78 18.95
C ASN A 84 -26.83 -36.91 19.06
N LEU A 85 -26.35 -38.16 19.17
CA LEU A 85 -27.23 -39.34 19.37
C LEU A 85 -27.96 -39.33 20.71
N LYS A 86 -27.34 -38.83 21.78
CA LYS A 86 -28.01 -38.74 23.09
C LYS A 86 -29.09 -37.66 23.10
N LYS A 87 -28.84 -36.52 22.45
CA LYS A 87 -29.78 -35.40 22.43
C LYS A 87 -31.05 -35.74 21.65
N SER A 88 -30.97 -36.55 20.58
CA SER A 88 -32.18 -37.02 19.88
C SER A 88 -33.15 -37.75 20.81
N ASN A 89 -32.66 -38.33 21.91
CA ASN A 89 -33.47 -39.10 22.86
C ASN A 89 -34.00 -38.27 24.04
N ILE A 90 -33.49 -37.05 24.29
CA ILE A 90 -33.68 -36.36 25.58
C ILE A 90 -34.53 -35.08 25.48
N GLN A 91 -34.74 -34.48 24.30
CA GLN A 91 -35.41 -33.17 24.14
C GLN A 91 -34.93 -32.14 25.19
N LEU A 92 -33.88 -31.39 24.86
CA LEU A 92 -33.34 -30.36 25.75
C LEU A 92 -34.45 -29.43 26.25
N LYS A 93 -34.41 -29.13 27.56
CA LYS A 93 -35.30 -28.13 28.16
C LYS A 93 -35.10 -26.77 27.50
N LYS A 94 -36.16 -25.96 27.50
CA LYS A 94 -36.22 -24.64 26.86
C LYS A 94 -35.01 -23.76 27.20
N GLU A 95 -34.61 -23.71 28.46
CA GLU A 95 -33.51 -22.87 28.93
C GLU A 95 -32.18 -23.26 28.27
N GLY A 96 -31.93 -24.57 28.12
CA GLY A 96 -30.74 -25.08 27.45
C GLY A 96 -30.73 -24.79 25.94
N LEU A 97 -31.89 -24.81 25.30
CA LEU A 97 -32.02 -24.43 23.89
C LEU A 97 -31.73 -22.94 23.70
N LEU A 98 -32.29 -22.07 24.54
CA LEU A 98 -32.07 -20.62 24.47
C LEU A 98 -30.60 -20.25 24.66
N LEU A 99 -29.89 -20.90 25.59
CA LEU A 99 -28.45 -20.70 25.78
C LEU A 99 -27.67 -21.05 24.51
N LEU A 100 -27.93 -22.23 23.92
CA LEU A 100 -27.25 -22.67 22.71
C LEU A 100 -27.55 -21.78 21.51
N LEU A 101 -28.80 -21.34 21.36
CA LEU A 101 -29.21 -20.38 20.32
C LEU A 101 -28.46 -19.04 20.48
N GLY A 102 -28.30 -18.54 21.70
CA GLY A 102 -27.52 -17.32 21.95
C GLY A 102 -26.04 -17.47 21.56
N ILE A 103 -25.44 -18.65 21.81
CA ILE A 103 -24.07 -18.95 21.38
C ILE A 103 -23.97 -19.00 19.85
N ALA A 104 -24.93 -19.65 19.19
CA ALA A 104 -24.94 -19.78 17.74
C ALA A 104 -25.16 -18.43 17.04
N GLU A 105 -26.06 -17.60 17.55
CA GLU A 105 -26.29 -16.24 17.04
C GLU A 105 -25.00 -15.40 17.11
N LYS A 106 -24.28 -15.45 18.25
CA LYS A 106 -22.99 -14.77 18.41
C LYS A 106 -21.93 -15.25 17.40
N ASN A 107 -21.99 -16.52 16.99
CA ASN A 107 -21.02 -17.13 16.09
C ASN A 107 -21.40 -17.03 14.60
N LYS A 108 -22.65 -16.73 14.25
CA LYS A 108 -23.13 -16.65 12.86
C LYS A 108 -22.24 -15.77 11.97
N ASN A 109 -22.01 -14.53 12.36
CA ASN A 109 -21.19 -13.58 11.59
C ASN A 109 -19.72 -14.02 11.52
N ARG A 110 -19.23 -14.69 12.56
CA ARG A 110 -17.86 -15.24 12.59
C ARG A 110 -17.72 -16.39 11.60
N ILE A 111 -18.72 -17.27 11.48
CA ILE A 111 -18.75 -18.37 10.50
C ILE A 111 -18.74 -17.81 9.08
N ILE A 112 -19.59 -16.83 8.78
CA ILE A 112 -19.67 -16.20 7.45
C ILE A 112 -18.31 -15.59 7.07
N LYS A 113 -17.73 -14.77 7.96
CA LYS A 113 -16.40 -14.17 7.74
C LYS A 113 -15.30 -15.23 7.56
N GLN A 114 -15.37 -16.32 8.32
CA GLN A 114 -14.40 -17.41 8.22
C GLN A 114 -14.51 -18.15 6.87
N ILE A 115 -15.73 -18.36 6.36
CA ILE A 115 -15.96 -18.96 5.03
C ILE A 115 -15.33 -18.10 3.94
N GLU A 116 -15.56 -16.79 3.97
CA GLU A 116 -14.97 -15.85 2.99
C GLU A 116 -13.44 -15.87 3.05
N THR A 117 -12.88 -15.90 4.26
CA THR A 117 -11.44 -15.98 4.48
C THR A 117 -10.86 -17.26 3.87
N LEU A 118 -11.49 -18.42 4.13
CA LEU A 118 -11.06 -19.70 3.59
C LEU A 118 -11.19 -19.74 2.05
N LYS A 119 -12.25 -19.17 1.47
CA LYS A 119 -12.40 -19.07 0.01
C LYS A 119 -11.27 -18.27 -0.63
N LYS A 120 -10.91 -17.12 -0.05
CA LYS A 120 -9.78 -16.30 -0.52
C LYS A 120 -8.45 -17.05 -0.45
N GLN A 121 -8.23 -17.81 0.63
CA GLN A 121 -7.04 -18.64 0.79
C GLN A 121 -6.97 -19.75 -0.27
N ASP A 122 -8.09 -20.42 -0.57
CA ASP A 122 -8.15 -21.50 -1.57
C ASP A 122 -7.81 -20.99 -2.98
N VAL A 123 -8.36 -19.84 -3.38
CA VAL A 123 -8.01 -19.17 -4.64
C VAL A 123 -6.53 -18.81 -4.70
N LYS A 124 -5.98 -18.24 -3.61
CA LYS A 124 -4.56 -17.89 -3.52
C LYS A 124 -3.69 -19.12 -3.70
N VAL A 125 -3.98 -20.20 -2.98
CA VAL A 125 -3.24 -21.46 -3.06
C VAL A 125 -3.31 -22.06 -4.47
N ALA A 126 -4.51 -22.09 -5.07
CA ALA A 126 -4.68 -22.56 -6.44
C ALA A 126 -3.85 -21.76 -7.46
N ASN A 127 -3.80 -20.43 -7.30
CA ASN A 127 -2.99 -19.56 -8.17
C ASN A 127 -1.48 -19.76 -7.92
N GLN A 128 -1.06 -19.92 -6.67
CA GLN A 128 0.33 -20.25 -6.34
C GLN A 128 0.77 -21.57 -6.97
N PHE A 129 -0.08 -22.60 -6.95
CA PHE A 129 0.21 -23.87 -7.62
C PHE A 129 0.31 -23.72 -9.15
N LYS A 130 -0.56 -22.91 -9.78
CA LYS A 130 -0.46 -22.62 -11.22
C LYS A 130 0.85 -21.92 -11.56
N LEU A 131 1.24 -20.91 -10.79
CA LEU A 131 2.51 -20.20 -10.96
C LEU A 131 3.71 -21.13 -10.75
N ALA A 132 3.75 -21.87 -9.64
CA ALA A 132 4.83 -22.81 -9.35
C ALA A 132 4.99 -23.87 -10.46
N ARG A 133 3.88 -24.36 -11.02
CA ARG A 133 3.91 -25.26 -12.17
C ARG A 133 4.51 -24.59 -13.39
N ALA A 134 4.11 -23.35 -13.70
CA ALA A 134 4.62 -22.60 -14.84
C ALA A 134 6.12 -22.31 -14.74
N PHE A 135 6.62 -21.98 -13.55
CA PHE A 135 8.05 -21.87 -13.26
C PHE A 135 8.79 -23.20 -13.44
N SER A 136 8.24 -24.27 -12.85
CA SER A 136 8.87 -25.60 -12.89
C SER A 136 8.93 -26.19 -14.30
N SER A 137 7.95 -25.87 -15.16
CA SER A 137 7.96 -26.30 -16.56
C SER A 137 8.82 -25.42 -17.48
N GLY A 138 9.43 -24.34 -16.96
CA GLY A 138 10.18 -23.38 -17.76
C GLY A 138 9.32 -22.58 -18.75
N SER A 139 7.99 -22.69 -18.64
CA SER A 139 7.05 -21.93 -19.47
C SER A 139 6.93 -20.47 -19.04
N LEU A 140 7.48 -20.14 -17.87
CA LEU A 140 7.47 -18.81 -17.30
C LEU A 140 8.69 -18.69 -16.37
N ASN A 141 9.53 -17.68 -16.58
CA ASN A 141 10.69 -17.38 -15.75
C ASN A 141 10.45 -16.09 -14.92
N GLU A 142 11.38 -15.73 -14.02
CA GLU A 142 11.22 -14.54 -13.16
C GLU A 142 11.20 -13.22 -13.94
N GLN A 143 11.90 -13.15 -15.07
CA GLN A 143 11.87 -12.01 -15.98
C GLN A 143 10.49 -11.92 -16.67
N ASP A 144 9.92 -13.04 -17.12
CA ASP A 144 8.59 -13.08 -17.75
C ASP A 144 7.50 -12.60 -16.77
N VAL A 145 7.55 -12.99 -15.50
CA VAL A 145 6.61 -12.46 -14.48
C VAL A 145 6.78 -10.97 -14.33
N SER A 146 8.02 -10.50 -14.19
CA SER A 146 8.33 -9.08 -14.01
C SER A 146 7.83 -8.29 -15.22
N GLU A 147 8.09 -8.75 -16.44
CA GLU A 147 7.61 -8.14 -17.67
C GLU A 147 6.09 -8.13 -17.78
N ILE A 148 5.40 -9.21 -17.41
CA ILE A 148 3.92 -9.25 -17.46
C ILE A 148 3.32 -8.27 -16.45
N ILE A 149 3.88 -8.21 -15.24
CA ILE A 149 3.44 -7.26 -14.20
C ILE A 149 3.70 -5.83 -14.68
N LEU A 150 4.88 -5.56 -15.24
CA LEU A 150 5.21 -4.25 -15.82
C LEU A 150 4.24 -3.92 -16.95
N LYS A 151 4.14 -4.74 -18.00
CA LYS A 151 3.22 -4.52 -19.14
C LYS A 151 1.78 -4.26 -18.70
N HIS A 152 1.27 -4.98 -17.70
CA HIS A 152 -0.08 -4.72 -17.19
C HIS A 152 -0.17 -3.36 -16.48
N LYS A 153 0.81 -3.01 -15.66
CA LYS A 153 0.90 -1.69 -15.02
C LYS A 153 1.14 -0.56 -16.02
N ASN A 154 1.83 -0.81 -17.14
CA ASN A 154 1.98 0.14 -18.25
C ASN A 154 0.64 0.51 -18.85
N ILE A 155 -0.23 -0.49 -19.09
CA ILE A 155 -1.58 -0.27 -19.63
C ILE A 155 -2.42 0.59 -18.69
N GLU A 156 -2.22 0.43 -17.38
CA GLU A 156 -2.96 1.15 -16.36
C GLU A 156 -2.31 2.47 -15.94
N GLY A 157 -1.16 2.88 -16.51
CA GLY A 157 -0.49 4.13 -16.12
C GLY A 157 -0.05 4.17 -14.64
N VAL A 158 0.17 3.01 -14.02
CA VAL A 158 0.51 2.87 -12.59
C VAL A 158 2.00 2.70 -12.42
N PHE A 159 2.68 3.50 -11.59
CA PHE A 159 4.12 3.44 -11.36
C PHE A 159 4.44 3.16 -9.90
N ASN A 160 5.48 2.35 -9.63
CA ASN A 160 5.87 2.00 -8.26
C ASN A 160 6.74 3.08 -7.62
N LEU A 161 6.51 3.32 -6.33
CA LEU A 161 7.41 4.14 -5.52
C LEU A 161 8.52 3.26 -4.94
N SER A 162 9.77 3.68 -5.12
CA SER A 162 10.97 2.98 -4.65
C SER A 162 11.10 2.98 -3.13
N SER A 163 10.43 3.91 -2.45
CA SER A 163 10.32 3.95 -1.00
C SER A 163 8.91 4.37 -0.58
N PRO A 164 8.26 3.70 0.39
CA PRO A 164 7.01 4.15 1.00
C PRO A 164 7.33 5.36 1.87
N ILE A 165 7.42 6.52 1.24
CA ILE A 165 7.59 7.78 1.94
C ILE A 165 6.28 8.53 1.82
N SER A 166 5.92 9.19 2.91
CA SER A 166 4.83 10.15 3.03
C SER A 166 5.05 11.37 2.14
N ILE A 167 5.25 11.16 0.83
CA ILE A 167 5.23 12.20 -0.19
C ILE A 167 3.85 12.84 -0.12
N PHE A 168 2.79 12.04 -0.06
CA PHE A 168 1.40 12.48 0.05
C PHE A 168 0.90 12.47 1.50
N GLY A 169 1.72 12.97 2.44
CA GLY A 169 1.40 13.08 3.86
C GLY A 169 0.95 11.76 4.50
N ASN A 170 -0.30 11.69 4.93
CA ASN A 170 -0.85 10.51 5.61
C ASN A 170 -1.22 9.36 4.66
N MET A 171 -1.09 9.54 3.33
CA MET A 171 -1.37 8.48 2.37
C MET A 171 -0.16 7.53 2.28
N ASP A 172 -0.33 6.28 2.73
CA ASP A 172 0.64 5.19 2.50
C ASP A 172 0.51 4.67 1.06
N LEU A 173 1.14 5.39 0.13
CA LEU A 173 1.17 5.04 -1.28
C LEU A 173 2.42 4.23 -1.60
N ARG A 174 2.22 3.10 -2.29
CA ARG A 174 3.28 2.29 -2.88
C ARG A 174 3.35 2.43 -4.39
N GLU A 175 2.31 3.01 -4.97
CA GLU A 175 2.17 3.23 -6.40
C GLU A 175 1.38 4.50 -6.67
N LEU A 176 1.64 5.11 -7.83
CA LEU A 176 0.95 6.30 -8.32
C LEU A 176 0.32 5.99 -9.68
N SER A 177 -0.92 6.43 -9.88
CA SER A 177 -1.65 6.24 -11.14
C SER A 177 -1.84 7.59 -11.83
N LYS A 178 -1.60 7.63 -13.14
CA LYS A 178 -1.85 8.81 -13.98
C LYS A 178 -3.33 9.23 -13.97
N GLU A 179 -4.23 8.26 -13.94
CA GLU A 179 -5.68 8.44 -13.93
C GLU A 179 -6.17 9.10 -12.64
N ARG A 180 -5.37 9.03 -11.58
CA ARG A 180 -5.68 9.58 -10.26
C ARG A 180 -5.00 10.93 -9.98
N ILE A 181 -4.33 11.53 -10.96
CA ILE A 181 -3.65 12.84 -10.78
C ILE A 181 -4.61 13.90 -10.24
N GLU A 182 -5.82 14.01 -10.79
CA GLU A 182 -6.81 14.98 -10.29
C GLU A 182 -7.22 14.69 -8.84
N GLU A 183 -7.42 13.41 -8.50
CA GLU A 183 -7.73 12.98 -7.14
C GLU A 183 -6.61 13.37 -6.17
N TYR A 184 -5.34 13.16 -6.55
CA TYR A 184 -4.19 13.56 -5.73
C TYR A 184 -4.11 15.08 -5.54
N GLN A 185 -4.49 15.86 -6.57
CA GLN A 185 -4.47 17.32 -6.49
C GLN A 185 -5.53 17.90 -5.56
N ASP A 186 -6.67 17.22 -5.44
CA ASP A 186 -7.83 17.66 -4.65
C ASP A 186 -7.97 16.97 -3.29
N SER A 187 -7.13 15.97 -3.02
CA SER A 187 -7.14 15.24 -1.74
C SER A 187 -6.66 16.12 -0.59
N THR A 188 -7.47 16.21 0.46
CA THR A 188 -7.06 16.78 1.76
C THR A 188 -6.32 15.79 2.65
N SER A 189 -6.29 14.50 2.27
CA SER A 189 -5.60 13.44 3.02
C SER A 189 -4.08 13.54 2.93
N ILE A 190 -3.57 14.46 2.10
CA ILE A 190 -2.14 14.81 2.02
C ILE A 190 -1.66 15.60 3.23
N LEU A 191 -2.57 16.19 4.01
CA LEU A 191 -2.19 16.97 5.18
C LEU A 191 -1.81 16.03 6.32
N PRO A 192 -0.65 16.23 6.97
CA PRO A 192 -0.35 15.53 8.21
C PRO A 192 -1.26 16.05 9.34
N ASP A 193 -1.45 15.23 10.38
CA ASP A 193 -2.40 15.53 11.47
C ASP A 193 -2.15 16.90 12.14
N TRP A 194 -0.90 17.34 12.22
CA TRP A 194 -0.51 18.62 12.81
C TRP A 194 -0.80 19.84 11.92
N LEU A 195 -1.17 19.63 10.66
CA LEU A 195 -1.54 20.65 9.67
C LEU A 195 -3.00 20.49 9.22
N SER A 196 -3.87 19.88 10.03
CA SER A 196 -5.26 19.59 9.66
C SER A 196 -6.06 20.82 9.21
N GLU A 197 -5.72 22.00 9.74
CA GLU A 197 -6.37 23.27 9.40
C GLU A 197 -5.91 23.86 8.06
N GLY A 198 -4.85 23.32 7.46
CA GLY A 198 -4.20 23.84 6.25
C GLY A 198 -3.03 24.77 6.54
N LEU A 199 -2.34 25.16 5.47
CA LEU A 199 -1.20 26.08 5.51
C LEU A 199 -1.69 27.51 5.23
N GLU A 200 -1.32 28.45 6.09
CA GLU A 200 -1.52 29.88 5.86
C GLU A 200 -0.43 30.44 4.94
N LEU A 201 -0.85 31.20 3.93
CA LEU A 201 -0.01 31.94 3.00
C LEU A 201 -0.39 33.42 3.05
N ASP A 202 0.56 34.30 2.75
CA ASP A 202 0.37 35.75 2.71
C ASP A 202 0.68 36.28 1.30
N ASP A 203 0.04 37.39 0.92
CA ASP A 203 0.45 38.17 -0.25
C ASP A 203 1.30 39.39 0.16
N SER A 204 1.77 40.16 -0.82
CA SER A 204 2.56 41.37 -0.59
C SER A 204 1.81 42.50 0.15
N PHE A 205 0.48 42.41 0.26
CA PHE A 205 -0.37 43.38 0.93
C PHE A 205 -0.77 42.93 2.35
N GLY A 206 -0.30 41.76 2.80
CA GLY A 206 -0.63 41.18 4.09
C GLY A 206 -2.00 40.50 4.15
N ASN A 207 -2.63 40.23 2.99
CA ASN A 207 -3.83 39.39 2.95
C ASN A 207 -3.43 37.93 3.15
N LYS A 208 -4.27 37.20 3.89
CA LYS A 208 -4.02 35.80 4.25
C LYS A 208 -4.92 34.85 3.48
N LYS A 209 -4.39 33.68 3.15
CA LYS A 209 -5.14 32.59 2.51
C LYS A 209 -4.70 31.25 3.08
N ILE A 210 -5.67 30.43 3.46
CA ILE A 210 -5.42 29.07 3.94
C ILE A 210 -5.63 28.10 2.78
N VAL A 211 -4.71 27.16 2.60
CA VAL A 211 -4.76 26.11 1.58
C VAL A 211 -4.64 24.72 2.19
N ARG A 212 -5.37 23.75 1.64
CA ARG A 212 -5.50 22.38 2.15
C ARG A 212 -5.22 21.31 1.10
N THR A 213 -5.20 21.68 -0.17
CA THR A 213 -4.94 20.77 -1.29
C THR A 213 -3.81 21.28 -2.16
N LEU A 214 -3.21 20.41 -2.97
CA LEU A 214 -2.18 20.81 -3.94
C LEU A 214 -2.75 21.82 -4.94
N ARG A 215 -4.00 21.63 -5.37
CA ARG A 215 -4.68 22.55 -6.29
C ARG A 215 -4.87 23.93 -5.68
N GLU A 216 -5.31 24.01 -4.43
CA GLU A 216 -5.47 25.28 -3.72
C GLU A 216 -4.14 26.01 -3.57
N TYR A 217 -3.07 25.30 -3.19
CA TYR A 217 -1.72 25.84 -3.07
C TYR A 217 -1.24 26.41 -4.41
N LYS A 218 -1.34 25.63 -5.51
CA LYS A 218 -0.96 26.08 -6.86
C LYS A 218 -1.70 27.35 -7.28
N ILE A 219 -3.02 27.42 -7.04
CA ILE A 219 -3.85 28.59 -7.36
C ILE A 219 -3.45 29.80 -6.51
N ALA A 220 -3.17 29.60 -5.22
CA ALA A 220 -2.74 30.67 -4.32
C ALA A 220 -1.38 31.25 -4.74
N CYS A 221 -0.39 30.40 -5.04
CA CYS A 221 0.93 30.85 -5.51
C CYS A 221 0.83 31.60 -6.85
N SER A 222 0.00 31.13 -7.78
CA SER A 222 -0.26 31.84 -9.05
C SER A 222 -0.92 33.21 -8.85
N ALA A 223 -1.62 33.40 -7.72
CA ALA A 223 -2.21 34.67 -7.32
C ALA A 223 -1.27 35.55 -6.46
N GLY A 224 -0.01 35.13 -6.27
CA GLY A 224 1.00 35.91 -5.54
C GLY A 224 1.05 35.65 -4.03
N TYR A 225 0.41 34.59 -3.54
CA TYR A 225 0.53 34.17 -2.13
C TYR A 225 1.75 33.28 -1.92
N TYR A 226 2.43 33.44 -0.78
CA TYR A 226 3.65 32.70 -0.43
C TYR A 226 3.76 32.47 1.09
N PRO A 227 4.53 31.47 1.53
CA PRO A 227 4.79 31.25 2.95
C PRO A 227 5.75 32.31 3.52
N MET A 228 5.37 32.96 4.63
CA MET A 228 6.13 34.08 5.21
C MET A 228 7.27 33.69 6.17
N SER A 229 7.29 32.47 6.69
CA SER A 229 8.30 32.04 7.68
C SER A 229 9.08 30.83 7.21
N ASN A 230 10.32 30.66 7.70
CA ASN A 230 11.14 29.47 7.38
C ASN A 230 10.40 28.15 7.70
N ALA A 231 9.63 28.12 8.79
CA ALA A 231 8.80 26.96 9.12
C ALA A 231 7.69 26.74 8.08
N ALA A 232 6.97 27.80 7.69
CA ALA A 232 5.94 27.74 6.66
C ALA A 232 6.52 27.35 5.30
N THR A 233 7.70 27.84 4.92
CA THR A 233 8.39 27.48 3.67
C THR A 233 8.76 26.01 3.64
N LYS A 234 9.31 25.47 4.75
CA LYS A 234 9.62 24.03 4.85
C LYS A 234 8.37 23.17 4.77
N THR A 235 7.30 23.59 5.43
CA THR A 235 6.00 22.91 5.35
C THR A 235 5.43 22.97 3.94
N ALA A 236 5.48 24.13 3.28
CA ALA A 236 5.03 24.34 1.92
C ALA A 236 5.75 23.37 0.96
N TYR A 237 7.07 23.29 1.06
CA TYR A 237 7.88 22.40 0.26
C TYR A 237 7.49 20.92 0.48
N ALA A 238 7.51 20.46 1.73
CA ALA A 238 7.34 19.05 2.05
C ALA A 238 5.92 18.53 1.77
N VAL A 239 4.89 19.36 1.97
CA VAL A 239 3.48 18.94 1.88
C VAL A 239 2.87 19.26 0.51
N PHE A 240 3.32 20.32 -0.17
CA PHE A 240 2.70 20.78 -1.41
C PHE A 240 3.64 20.74 -2.61
N GLU A 241 4.83 21.36 -2.53
CA GLU A 241 5.69 21.51 -3.71
C GLU A 241 6.32 20.19 -4.14
N LEU A 242 6.86 19.40 -3.21
CA LEU A 242 7.45 18.09 -3.50
C LEU A 242 6.41 17.15 -4.16
N PRO A 243 5.20 16.96 -3.63
CA PRO A 243 4.17 16.15 -4.28
C PRO A 243 3.78 16.68 -5.65
N MET A 244 3.64 18.01 -5.81
CA MET A 244 3.33 18.62 -7.11
C MET A 244 4.42 18.35 -8.15
N GLN A 245 5.70 18.42 -7.77
CA GLN A 245 6.81 18.09 -8.66
C GLN A 245 6.80 16.61 -9.05
N VAL A 246 6.53 15.71 -8.11
CA VAL A 246 6.37 14.28 -8.41
C VAL A 246 5.21 14.04 -9.37
N LEU A 247 4.05 14.66 -9.14
CA LEU A 247 2.90 14.54 -10.05
C LEU A 247 3.18 15.10 -11.44
N LYS A 248 3.95 16.19 -11.54
CA LYS A 248 4.39 16.75 -12.83
C LYS A 248 5.24 15.75 -13.61
N HIS A 249 6.17 15.06 -12.96
CA HIS A 249 6.95 14.00 -13.61
C HIS A 249 6.11 12.76 -13.91
N LEU A 250 5.17 12.40 -13.03
CA LEU A 250 4.24 11.30 -13.28
C LEU A 250 3.41 11.55 -14.54
N GLU A 251 2.90 12.76 -14.77
CA GLU A 251 2.09 13.10 -15.93
C GLU A 251 2.81 12.78 -17.26
N ASN A 252 4.11 13.08 -17.33
CA ASN A 252 4.94 12.83 -18.51
C ASN A 252 5.54 11.41 -18.56
N SER A 253 5.51 10.67 -17.46
CA SER A 253 6.21 9.38 -17.37
C SER A 253 5.60 8.29 -18.27
N THR A 254 6.43 7.56 -18.98
CA THR A 254 6.07 6.32 -19.66
C THR A 254 6.88 5.19 -19.05
N TYR A 255 6.59 3.96 -19.46
CA TYR A 255 7.46 2.86 -19.12
C TYR A 255 8.52 2.71 -20.18
N ALA A 256 9.76 2.60 -19.74
CA ALA A 256 10.90 2.39 -20.60
C ALA A 256 10.84 1.04 -21.32
N ASP A 257 11.26 1.03 -22.58
CA ASP A 257 11.53 -0.19 -23.34
C ASP A 257 12.85 -0.83 -22.90
N THR A 258 13.81 -0.01 -22.47
CA THR A 258 15.16 -0.42 -22.09
C THR A 258 15.53 0.14 -20.72
N SER A 259 16.17 -0.68 -19.88
CA SER A 259 16.73 -0.21 -18.61
C SER A 259 18.19 -0.61 -18.48
N TYR A 260 19.05 0.38 -18.20
CA TYR A 260 20.45 0.18 -17.84
C TYR A 260 20.68 0.16 -16.32
N ILE A 261 19.60 0.17 -15.54
CA ILE A 261 19.63 0.36 -14.08
C ILE A 261 18.85 -0.70 -13.29
N ASP A 262 18.09 -1.58 -13.95
CA ASP A 262 17.36 -2.66 -13.30
C ASP A 262 18.13 -4.00 -13.30
N ASN A 263 19.01 -4.25 -14.28
CA ASN A 263 19.84 -5.46 -14.32
C ASN A 263 21.27 -5.19 -14.84
N PRO A 264 22.29 -5.11 -13.96
CA PRO A 264 22.18 -5.20 -12.50
C PRO A 264 21.37 -4.03 -11.93
N ARG A 265 20.79 -4.19 -10.74
CA ARG A 265 20.05 -3.12 -10.07
C ARG A 265 21.01 -2.05 -9.58
N LEU A 266 21.13 -0.96 -10.34
CA LEU A 266 21.91 0.22 -10.02
C LEU A 266 21.02 1.33 -9.43
N GLY A 267 21.60 2.21 -8.62
CA GLY A 267 20.92 3.34 -8.01
C GLY A 267 21.83 4.20 -7.16
N LEU A 268 21.27 4.83 -6.13
CA LEU A 268 22.01 5.75 -5.25
C LEU A 268 23.19 5.12 -4.48
N PRO A 269 23.21 3.81 -4.14
CA PRO A 269 24.39 3.19 -3.53
C PRO A 269 25.61 3.09 -4.45
N ASP A 270 25.43 3.17 -5.76
CA ASP A 270 26.51 3.05 -6.76
C ASP A 270 27.28 4.36 -6.91
N ILE A 271 27.93 4.80 -5.82
CA ILE A 271 28.62 6.10 -5.70
C ILE A 271 29.68 6.36 -6.77
N ASN A 272 30.26 5.30 -7.36
CA ASN A 272 31.24 5.37 -8.44
C ASN A 272 30.59 5.72 -9.80
N LEU A 273 29.26 5.71 -9.87
CA LEU A 273 28.48 6.11 -11.04
C LEU A 273 27.81 7.47 -10.84
N LEU A 274 27.74 7.99 -9.62
CA LEU A 274 27.10 9.26 -9.32
C LEU A 274 28.08 10.44 -9.50
N PRO A 275 27.71 11.48 -10.27
CA PRO A 275 28.57 12.64 -10.46
C PRO A 275 28.63 13.49 -9.19
N ALA A 276 29.83 14.00 -8.86
CA ALA A 276 30.05 14.88 -7.71
C ALA A 276 29.29 16.21 -7.83
N SER A 277 28.86 16.60 -9.04
CA SER A 277 28.00 17.75 -9.28
C SER A 277 26.61 17.65 -8.60
N LEU A 278 26.23 16.46 -8.10
CA LEU A 278 25.04 16.29 -7.26
C LEU A 278 25.24 16.81 -5.82
N LEU A 279 26.47 17.05 -5.38
CA LEU A 279 26.71 17.52 -4.02
C LEU A 279 26.36 19.00 -3.89
N CYS A 280 25.58 19.30 -2.85
CA CYS A 280 25.14 20.65 -2.53
C CYS A 280 26.35 21.55 -2.22
N SER A 281 26.33 22.74 -2.83
CA SER A 281 27.22 23.86 -2.53
C SER A 281 26.43 25.16 -2.62
N PHE A 282 26.65 26.07 -1.67
CA PHE A 282 26.07 27.42 -1.71
C PHE A 282 27.05 28.47 -2.23
N GLU A 283 28.27 28.08 -2.63
CA GLU A 283 29.23 28.98 -3.28
C GLU A 283 28.69 29.52 -4.62
N ASP A 284 27.64 28.91 -5.18
CA ASP A 284 26.95 29.31 -6.42
C ASP A 284 25.81 30.35 -6.21
N TYR A 285 25.45 30.71 -4.97
CA TYR A 285 24.38 31.70 -4.72
C TYR A 285 24.82 33.16 -4.92
N GLU A 286 26.13 33.42 -4.88
CA GLU A 286 26.71 34.77 -4.94
C GLU A 286 27.16 35.21 -6.34
N SER A 287 27.12 34.34 -7.35
CA SER A 287 27.54 34.70 -8.70
C SER A 287 26.49 34.36 -9.75
N GLU A 288 26.34 35.22 -10.77
CA GLU A 288 25.55 34.98 -11.98
C GLU A 288 26.01 33.75 -12.80
N LYS A 289 26.83 32.87 -12.22
CA LYS A 289 27.49 31.72 -12.85
C LYS A 289 27.23 30.44 -12.05
N ARG A 290 25.96 30.02 -11.99
CA ARG A 290 25.51 28.68 -11.50
C ARG A 290 26.26 27.49 -12.10
N ASN A 291 27.04 27.69 -13.16
CA ASN A 291 27.62 26.63 -13.97
C ASN A 291 29.11 26.34 -13.68
N THR A 292 29.86 27.21 -12.99
CA THR A 292 31.33 27.04 -12.97
C THR A 292 31.83 25.89 -12.10
N MET A 293 31.22 25.64 -10.94
CA MET A 293 31.70 24.58 -10.05
C MET A 293 31.13 23.20 -10.40
N ALA A 294 29.85 23.10 -10.76
CA ALA A 294 29.24 21.86 -11.26
C ALA A 294 29.94 21.34 -12.54
N GLU A 295 30.31 22.24 -13.46
CA GLU A 295 31.11 21.88 -14.65
C GLU A 295 32.52 21.42 -14.28
N SER A 296 33.16 22.06 -13.29
CA SER A 296 34.50 21.66 -12.83
C SER A 296 34.55 20.29 -12.15
N LEU A 297 33.42 19.85 -11.56
CA LEU A 297 33.27 18.55 -10.90
C LEU A 297 32.72 17.45 -11.82
N SER A 298 32.36 17.79 -13.06
CA SER A 298 31.75 16.89 -14.04
C SER A 298 32.48 15.54 -14.27
N PRO A 299 33.83 15.47 -14.33
CA PRO A 299 34.49 14.16 -14.49
C PRO A 299 34.52 13.34 -13.19
N THR A 300 34.40 13.98 -12.04
CA THR A 300 34.58 13.42 -10.70
C THR A 300 33.30 12.78 -10.20
N THR A 301 33.42 11.61 -9.61
CA THR A 301 32.30 10.90 -8.98
C THR A 301 32.27 11.17 -7.49
N ILE A 302 31.13 10.90 -6.88
CA ILE A 302 31.00 10.88 -5.41
C ILE A 302 31.95 9.83 -4.82
N GLY A 303 32.11 8.68 -5.49
CA GLY A 303 33.08 7.65 -5.15
C GLY A 303 34.51 8.17 -5.04
N ASP A 304 34.97 8.90 -6.06
CA ASP A 304 36.32 9.48 -6.09
C ASP A 304 36.57 10.41 -4.88
N LEU A 305 35.59 11.24 -4.52
CA LEU A 305 35.69 12.14 -3.36
C LEU A 305 35.74 11.40 -2.03
N ILE A 306 35.02 10.28 -1.91
CA ILE A 306 35.04 9.44 -0.70
C ILE A 306 36.37 8.70 -0.58
N GLU A 307 36.88 8.15 -1.68
CA GLU A 307 38.17 7.47 -1.73
C GLU A 307 39.33 8.41 -1.37
N ASN A 308 39.25 9.68 -1.78
CA ASN A 308 40.21 10.72 -1.43
C ASN A 308 40.04 11.29 0.00
N GLY A 309 39.00 10.88 0.73
CA GLY A 309 38.70 11.39 2.08
C GLY A 309 38.16 12.82 2.10
N GLU A 310 37.66 13.33 0.99
CA GLU A 310 37.07 14.68 0.86
C GLU A 310 35.58 14.72 1.21
N ALA A 311 34.89 13.59 1.08
CA ALA A 311 33.47 13.41 1.40
C ALA A 311 33.24 12.21 2.31
N ILE A 312 32.14 12.25 3.08
CA ILE A 312 31.76 11.20 4.02
C ILE A 312 30.31 10.81 3.77
N ILE A 313 30.05 9.51 3.61
CA ILE A 313 28.68 8.99 3.61
C ILE A 313 28.16 9.02 5.06
N SER A 314 27.15 9.85 5.32
CA SER A 314 26.52 9.96 6.64
C SER A 314 25.30 9.05 6.80
N ARG A 315 24.63 8.69 5.70
CA ARG A 315 23.55 7.69 5.66
C ARG A 315 23.57 6.93 4.35
N LEU A 316 23.27 5.64 4.40
CA LEU A 316 23.17 4.78 3.21
C LEU A 316 22.01 3.79 3.40
N GLY A 317 21.18 3.67 2.37
CA GLY A 317 20.11 2.70 2.24
C GLY A 317 19.92 2.31 0.77
N SER A 318 19.05 1.34 0.50
CA SER A 318 18.84 0.81 -0.86
C SER A 318 18.30 1.84 -1.86
N ALA A 319 17.61 2.88 -1.38
CA ALA A 319 17.00 3.95 -2.17
C ALA A 319 17.38 5.34 -1.61
N LEU A 320 18.39 5.42 -0.73
CA LEU A 320 18.70 6.62 0.05
C LEU A 320 20.21 6.75 0.21
N ILE A 321 20.72 7.96 0.02
CA ILE A 321 22.08 8.31 0.43
C ILE A 321 22.11 9.72 1.03
N SER A 322 22.97 9.93 2.03
CA SER A 322 23.31 11.25 2.53
C SER A 322 24.82 11.38 2.64
N ILE A 323 25.33 12.52 2.18
CA ILE A 323 26.76 12.77 2.03
C ILE A 323 27.08 14.12 2.67
N HIS A 324 28.15 14.13 3.46
CA HIS A 324 28.77 15.36 3.95
C HIS A 324 29.99 15.65 3.08
N TRP A 325 30.04 16.85 2.52
CA TRP A 325 31.16 17.30 1.71
C TRP A 325 31.40 18.77 2.02
N ARG A 326 32.65 19.10 2.39
CA ARG A 326 32.99 20.38 3.01
C ARG A 326 32.08 20.66 4.22
N ASN A 327 31.42 21.82 4.26
CA ASN A 327 30.49 22.21 5.33
C ASN A 327 29.01 22.01 4.95
N TYR A 328 28.73 21.19 3.92
CA TYR A 328 27.38 20.96 3.42
C TYR A 328 26.95 19.51 3.56
N SER A 329 25.65 19.33 3.74
CA SER A 329 24.96 18.05 3.63
C SER A 329 24.19 17.98 2.31
N THR A 330 24.23 16.82 1.69
CA THR A 330 23.37 16.45 0.56
C THR A 330 22.60 15.20 0.93
N PHE A 331 21.31 15.18 0.63
CA PHE A 331 20.43 14.04 0.75
C PHE A 331 19.85 13.73 -0.62
N MET A 332 19.79 12.45 -0.97
CA MET A 332 19.14 11.97 -2.17
C MET A 332 18.32 10.73 -1.84
N LEU A 333 17.10 10.70 -2.36
CA LEU A 333 16.16 9.62 -2.17
C LEU A 333 15.50 9.26 -3.50
N GLU A 334 15.61 8.01 -3.90
CA GLU A 334 14.93 7.47 -5.08
C GLU A 334 13.42 7.36 -4.80
N LEU A 335 12.64 8.05 -5.63
CA LEU A 335 11.18 8.09 -5.54
C LEU A 335 10.53 7.09 -6.49
N MET A 336 10.97 7.06 -7.74
CA MET A 336 10.31 6.32 -8.82
C MET A 336 11.31 6.00 -9.93
N ARG A 337 11.05 4.95 -10.71
CA ARG A 337 11.76 4.65 -11.95
C ARG A 337 10.77 4.63 -13.11
N ALA A 338 11.05 5.37 -14.17
CA ALA A 338 10.22 5.46 -15.36
C ALA A 338 11.04 6.05 -16.51
N ASP A 339 10.48 6.07 -17.71
CA ASP A 339 10.95 6.90 -18.81
C ASP A 339 10.30 8.28 -18.66
N PHE A 340 11.09 9.33 -18.40
CA PHE A 340 10.55 10.68 -18.13
C PHE A 340 10.63 11.64 -19.32
N ASN A 341 11.29 11.25 -20.41
CA ASN A 341 11.45 12.05 -21.64
C ASN A 341 10.97 11.32 -22.91
N ASN A 342 10.33 10.17 -22.74
CA ASN A 342 9.79 9.36 -23.81
C ASN A 342 10.86 8.94 -24.85
N ASP A 343 12.10 8.72 -24.41
CA ASP A 343 13.19 8.22 -25.27
C ASP A 343 13.33 6.68 -25.25
N GLY A 344 12.50 6.01 -24.45
CA GLY A 344 12.46 4.56 -24.29
C GLY A 344 13.47 4.03 -23.26
N VAL A 345 14.26 4.88 -22.61
CA VAL A 345 15.22 4.52 -21.56
C VAL A 345 14.62 4.77 -20.18
N GLN A 346 15.03 3.98 -19.18
CA GLN A 346 14.58 4.13 -17.81
C GLN A 346 15.51 5.05 -17.02
N GLU A 347 14.94 6.02 -16.32
CA GLU A 347 15.64 6.91 -15.41
C GLU A 347 15.17 6.76 -13.96
N LEU A 348 15.90 7.45 -13.06
CA LEU A 348 15.57 7.57 -11.65
C LEU A 348 15.00 8.96 -11.34
N LEU A 349 13.81 9.00 -10.76
CA LEU A 349 13.27 10.21 -10.12
C LEU A 349 13.80 10.30 -8.70
N ILE A 350 14.50 11.38 -8.37
CA ILE A 350 15.17 11.57 -7.08
C ILE A 350 14.62 12.80 -6.37
N HIS A 351 14.22 12.66 -5.12
CA HIS A 351 14.13 13.79 -4.19
C HIS A 351 15.54 14.13 -3.73
N TRP A 352 16.02 15.26 -4.20
CA TRP A 352 17.33 15.81 -3.89
C TRP A 352 17.17 16.98 -2.92
N GLY A 353 18.07 17.10 -1.95
CA GLY A 353 18.10 18.27 -1.07
C GLY A 353 19.45 18.45 -0.41
N GLY A 354 19.68 19.63 0.14
CA GLY A 354 20.93 19.94 0.80
C GLY A 354 20.91 21.26 1.56
N GLY A 355 21.94 21.46 2.37
CA GLY A 355 22.03 22.59 3.29
C GLY A 355 23.38 22.61 4.02
N PRO A 356 23.81 23.75 4.58
CA PRO A 356 24.94 23.78 5.50
C PRO A 356 24.69 22.82 6.68
N LEU A 357 25.72 22.10 7.13
CA LEU A 357 25.60 21.08 8.18
C LEU A 357 25.00 21.62 9.49
N ASP A 358 25.43 22.82 9.88
CA ASP A 358 24.99 23.50 11.10
C ASP A 358 23.93 24.59 10.83
N GLY A 359 23.39 24.63 9.61
CA GLY A 359 22.44 25.64 9.15
C GLY A 359 20.99 25.16 9.24
N THR A 360 20.07 26.12 9.33
CA THR A 360 18.63 25.84 9.16
C THR A 360 18.14 26.12 7.74
N LEU A 361 18.98 26.73 6.90
CA LEU A 361 18.72 26.93 5.48
C LEU A 361 18.90 25.60 4.75
N SER A 362 17.89 25.19 4.00
CA SER A 362 17.91 23.98 3.20
C SER A 362 17.23 24.25 1.87
N THR A 363 17.72 23.62 0.82
CA THR A 363 17.08 23.56 -0.48
C THR A 363 16.64 22.13 -0.78
N GLY A 364 15.60 21.99 -1.58
CA GLY A 364 15.08 20.70 -2.02
C GLY A 364 14.52 20.82 -3.42
N ASN A 365 14.66 19.77 -4.21
CA ASN A 365 14.11 19.69 -5.56
C ASN A 365 13.85 18.21 -5.94
N VAL A 366 13.04 18.00 -6.98
CA VAL A 366 12.96 16.72 -7.67
C VAL A 366 13.83 16.79 -8.92
N ILE A 367 14.72 15.82 -9.08
CA ILE A 367 15.62 15.72 -10.23
C ILE A 367 15.49 14.36 -10.89
N VAL A 368 15.85 14.26 -12.17
CA VAL A 368 15.89 12.99 -12.90
C VAL A 368 17.34 12.64 -13.21
N LEU A 369 17.76 11.43 -12.85
CA LEU A 369 19.08 10.89 -13.17
C LEU A 369 18.95 9.84 -14.28
N CYS A 370 19.66 10.08 -15.38
CA CYS A 370 19.71 9.19 -16.53
C CYS A 370 21.07 8.48 -16.60
N LYS A 371 21.05 7.22 -17.03
CA LYS A 371 22.22 6.43 -17.42
C LYS A 371 21.97 5.92 -18.84
N LYS A 372 22.66 6.48 -19.83
CA LYS A 372 22.33 6.33 -21.26
C LYS A 372 22.68 4.96 -21.87
N ASP A 373 23.68 4.30 -21.31
CA ASP A 373 24.17 2.98 -21.74
C ASP A 373 24.88 2.27 -20.57
N GLU A 374 25.27 1.01 -20.76
CA GLU A 374 25.95 0.18 -19.74
C GLU A 374 27.24 0.79 -19.19
N SER A 375 27.99 1.54 -20.00
CA SER A 375 29.29 2.12 -19.63
C SER A 375 29.21 3.53 -19.04
N SER A 376 28.12 4.24 -19.31
CA SER A 376 27.91 5.63 -18.90
C SER A 376 27.75 5.78 -17.37
N LYS A 377 28.18 6.93 -16.83
CA LYS A 377 27.84 7.37 -15.47
C LYS A 377 26.44 7.98 -15.45
N PHE A 378 25.87 8.17 -14.26
CA PHE A 378 24.65 8.95 -14.13
C PHE A 378 24.89 10.40 -14.51
N THR A 379 23.89 11.00 -15.15
CA THR A 379 23.84 12.44 -15.43
C THR A 379 22.48 12.98 -15.04
N MET A 380 22.45 14.21 -14.51
CA MET A 380 21.19 14.91 -14.26
C MET A 380 20.61 15.38 -15.60
N MET A 381 19.35 15.07 -15.86
CA MET A 381 18.64 15.59 -17.03
C MET A 381 18.38 17.09 -16.86
N LYS A 382 18.47 17.83 -17.96
CA LYS A 382 18.11 19.26 -17.96
C LYS A 382 16.60 19.39 -18.01
N GLU A 383 16.06 20.48 -17.47
CA GLU A 383 14.61 20.75 -17.54
C GLU A 383 14.07 20.81 -18.98
N SER A 384 14.91 21.18 -19.96
CA SER A 384 14.57 21.14 -21.39
C SER A 384 14.30 19.73 -21.90
N ASP A 385 14.94 18.73 -21.30
CA ASP A 385 14.98 17.36 -21.80
C ASP A 385 13.81 16.53 -21.24
N VAL A 386 13.01 17.08 -20.31
CA VAL A 386 11.85 16.43 -19.67
C VAL A 386 10.51 16.90 -20.32
N HIS A 387 10.59 17.79 -21.31
CA HIS A 387 9.46 18.52 -21.89
C HIS A 387 9.45 18.57 -23.44
N GLU A 388 10.34 17.84 -24.11
CA GLU A 388 10.15 17.44 -25.52
C GLU A 388 9.39 16.11 -25.59
#